data_AF-A0A357C2L8-F1
#
_entry.id   AF-A0A357C2L8-F1
#
_cell.length_a   1.000
_cell.length_b   1.000
_cell.length_c   1.000
_cell.angle_alpha   90.00
_cell.angle_beta   90.00
_cell.angle_gamma   90.00
#
_symmetry.space_group_name_H-M   'P 1'
#
loop_
_entity.id
_entity.type
_entity.pdbx_description
1 polymer ?
#
loop_
_entity_poly.entity_id
_entity_poly.type
_entity_poly.pdbx_seq_one_letter_code
_entity_poly.pdbx_strand_id
1 'polypeptide(L)' 'MLQDCGRSFTGNLKTERCVKEAIHELGHAYNLGHCPDPRCIMFFSNRLRDTDVKGTGFCSVCKMQVKID' A
#
# COMPACT_ATOMS: atom_id res chain seq x y z
N MET A 1 2.02 4.47 22.26
CA MET A 1 0.65 5.01 22.34
C MET A 1 0.68 6.45 21.83
N LEU A 2 -0.41 6.91 21.22
CA LEU A 2 -0.57 8.10 20.36
C LEU A 2 -0.15 7.92 18.89
N GLN A 3 -1.13 7.75 18.01
CA GLN A 3 -1.56 8.80 17.08
C GLN A 3 -2.77 8.33 16.25
N ASP A 4 -3.94 8.81 16.65
CA ASP A 4 -5.13 8.96 15.83
C ASP A 4 -4.95 10.19 14.92
N CYS A 5 -5.10 10.00 13.60
CA CYS A 5 -5.74 10.99 12.73
C CYS A 5 -6.18 10.32 11.43
N GLY A 6 -7.46 9.93 11.33
CA GLY A 6 -8.17 9.89 10.04
C GLY A 6 -8.46 8.53 9.38
N ARG A 7 -8.61 7.40 10.10
CA ARG A 7 -8.98 6.13 9.45
C ARG A 7 -10.48 5.83 9.53
N SER A 8 -11.10 5.59 8.37
CA SER A 8 -12.24 4.69 8.27
C SER A 8 -11.82 3.45 7.48
N PHE A 9 -11.45 2.40 8.21
CA PHE A 9 -11.67 1.01 7.83
C PHE A 9 -11.84 0.21 9.13
N THR A 10 -13.03 -0.35 9.34
CA THR A 10 -13.41 -1.09 10.55
C THR A 10 -12.79 -2.48 10.54
N GLY A 11 -11.47 -2.56 10.83
CA GLY A 11 -10.71 -3.80 10.84
C GLY A 11 -9.45 -3.72 11.71
N ASN A 12 -8.94 -4.87 12.14
CA ASN A 12 -7.71 -4.98 12.93
C ASN A 12 -6.52 -4.35 12.17
N LEU A 13 -5.84 -3.37 12.78
CA LEU A 13 -4.69 -2.65 12.21
C LEU A 13 -3.60 -3.58 11.65
N LYS A 14 -3.38 -4.75 12.27
CA LYS A 14 -2.43 -5.75 11.79
C LYS A 14 -2.89 -6.33 10.45
N THR A 15 -4.17 -6.67 10.33
CA THR A 15 -4.76 -7.19 9.10
C THR A 15 -4.65 -6.17 7.98
N GLU A 16 -4.93 -4.89 8.25
CA GLU A 16 -4.80 -3.84 7.22
C GLU A 16 -3.37 -3.75 6.68
N ARG A 17 -2.37 -3.79 7.56
CA ARG A 17 -0.95 -3.79 7.16
C ARG A 17 -0.62 -5.03 6.33
N CYS A 18 -1.05 -6.21 6.77
CA CYS A 18 -0.83 -7.45 6.01
C CYS A 18 -1.46 -7.39 4.62
N VAL A 19 -2.70 -6.90 4.51
CA VAL A 19 -3.38 -6.74 3.21
C VAL A 19 -2.61 -5.75 2.33
N LYS A 20 -2.14 -4.64 2.89
CA LYS A 20 -1.41 -3.63 2.11
C LYS A 20 -0.08 -4.16 1.55
N GLU A 21 0.72 -4.83 2.38
CA GLU A 21 1.99 -5.39 1.93
C GLU A 21 1.77 -6.62 1.02
N ALA A 22 0.71 -7.43 1.25
CA ALA A 22 0.38 -8.52 0.32
C ALA A 22 0.08 -7.99 -1.09
N ILE A 23 -0.69 -6.90 -1.21
CA ILE A 23 -0.95 -6.25 -2.51
C ILE A 23 0.32 -5.63 -3.10
N HIS A 24 1.20 -5.05 -2.26
CA HIS A 24 2.51 -4.53 -2.68
C HIS A 24 3.37 -5.61 -3.34
N GLU A 25 3.54 -6.76 -2.67
CA GLU A 25 4.33 -7.87 -3.19
C GLU A 25 3.69 -8.52 -4.41
N LEU A 26 2.36 -8.61 -4.46
CA LEU A 26 1.66 -9.01 -5.68
C LEU A 26 1.95 -8.03 -6.83
N GLY A 27 2.01 -6.73 -6.56
CA GLY A 27 2.44 -5.74 -7.54
C GLY A 27 3.83 -6.03 -8.10
N HIS A 28 4.78 -6.41 -7.25
CA HIS A 28 6.10 -6.89 -7.70
C HIS A 28 6.01 -8.16 -8.55
N ALA A 29 5.14 -9.12 -8.20
CA ALA A 29 4.88 -10.31 -9.02
C ALA A 29 4.31 -9.96 -10.41
N TYR A 30 3.56 -8.85 -10.52
CA TYR A 30 3.09 -8.27 -11.80
C TYR A 30 4.08 -7.25 -12.41
N ASN A 31 5.36 -7.32 -12.02
CA ASN A 31 6.45 -6.52 -12.58
C ASN A 31 6.32 -4.99 -12.38
N LEU A 32 5.64 -4.56 -11.31
CA LEU A 32 5.66 -3.16 -10.87
C LEU A 32 6.88 -2.88 -9.98
N GLY A 33 7.54 -1.76 -10.22
CA GLY A 33 8.56 -1.23 -9.30
C GLY A 33 7.97 -0.40 -8.15
N HIS A 34 8.84 0.10 -7.27
CA HIS A 34 8.43 1.05 -6.23
C HIS A 34 7.88 2.34 -6.82
N CYS A 35 6.87 2.91 -6.16
CA CYS A 35 6.26 4.19 -6.51
C CYS A 35 6.72 5.28 -5.52
N PRO A 36 7.05 6.50 -5.97
CA PRO A 36 7.40 7.60 -5.07
C PRO A 36 6.20 8.23 -4.35
N ASP A 37 4.96 7.95 -4.78
CA ASP A 37 3.75 8.46 -4.12
C ASP A 37 3.49 7.68 -2.81
N PRO A 38 3.60 8.32 -1.63
CA PRO A 38 3.40 7.65 -0.35
C PRO A 38 1.98 7.11 -0.14
N ARG A 39 1.01 7.53 -0.95
CA ARG A 39 -0.36 7.00 -0.92
C ARG A 39 -0.57 5.82 -1.86
N CYS A 40 0.41 5.49 -2.72
CA CYS A 40 0.33 4.31 -3.58
C CYS A 40 0.67 3.04 -2.81
N ILE A 41 0.01 1.93 -3.13
CA ILE A 41 0.32 0.64 -2.53
C ILE A 41 1.76 0.16 -2.84
N MET A 42 2.33 0.61 -3.97
CA MET A 42 3.71 0.33 -4.37
C MET A 42 4.75 1.26 -3.71
N PHE A 43 4.36 2.12 -2.76
CA PHE A 43 5.35 2.89 -1.98
C PHE A 43 6.26 1.95 -1.17
N PHE A 44 7.54 2.26 -1.10
CA PHE A 44 8.48 1.47 -0.31
C PHE A 44 8.36 1.81 1.18
N SER A 45 8.09 0.81 2.04
CA SER A 45 7.96 0.98 3.48
C SER A 45 9.19 0.51 4.22
N ASN A 46 9.84 1.38 5.00
CA ASN A 46 10.93 1.00 5.90
C ASN A 46 10.47 0.89 7.37
N ARG A 47 9.30 1.46 7.69
CA ARG A 47 8.73 1.50 9.03
C ARG A 47 7.24 1.20 8.96
N LEU A 48 6.66 0.71 10.05
CA LEU A 48 5.22 0.45 10.13
C LEU A 48 4.36 1.69 9.81
N ARG A 49 4.84 2.88 10.20
CA ARG A 49 4.17 4.15 9.89
C ARG A 49 4.07 4.40 8.38
N ASP A 50 5.04 3.95 7.60
CA ASP A 50 5.05 4.14 6.15
C ASP A 50 3.90 3.33 5.53
N THR A 51 3.74 2.05 5.93
CA THR A 51 2.59 1.21 5.56
C THR A 51 1.27 1.79 6.06
N ASP A 52 1.30 2.46 7.20
CA ASP A 52 0.12 3.10 7.74
C ASP A 52 -0.37 4.29 6.90
N VAL A 53 0.53 4.98 6.20
CA VAL A 53 0.23 6.13 5.32
C VAL A 53 -0.15 5.69 3.91
N LYS A 54 0.29 4.50 3.46
CA LYS A 54 -0.15 3.91 2.18
C LYS A 54 -1.67 3.97 2.03
N GLY A 55 -2.14 4.33 0.85
CA GLY A 55 -3.53 4.10 0.46
C GLY A 55 -3.82 2.61 0.32
N THR A 56 -5.07 2.27 0.04
CA THR A 56 -5.53 0.89 -0.11
C THR A 56 -5.38 0.34 -1.54
N GLY A 57 -4.75 1.09 -2.45
CA GLY A 57 -4.62 0.65 -3.85
C GLY A 57 -3.55 1.39 -4.64
N PHE A 58 -3.43 1.00 -5.91
CA PHE A 58 -2.50 1.60 -6.87
C PHE A 58 -2.87 3.04 -7.21
N CYS A 59 -1.88 3.93 -7.40
CA CYS A 59 -2.10 5.24 -8.01
C CYS A 59 -2.45 5.08 -9.50
N SER A 60 -2.89 6.16 -10.15
CA SER A 60 -3.25 6.13 -11.59
C SER A 60 -2.11 5.62 -12.47
N VAL A 61 -0.85 5.99 -12.16
CA VAL A 61 0.34 5.55 -12.90
C VAL A 61 0.54 4.05 -12.78
N CYS A 62 0.56 3.50 -11.56
CA CYS A 62 0.73 2.06 -11.35
C CYS A 62 -0.44 1.26 -11.93
N LYS A 63 -1.68 1.75 -11.86
CA LYS A 63 -2.84 1.09 -12.50
C LYS A 63 -2.66 0.89 -14.00
N MET A 64 -2.06 1.86 -14.69
CA MET A 64 -1.80 1.77 -16.14
C MET A 64 -0.64 0.82 -16.48
N GLN A 65 0.20 0.47 -15.51
CA GLN A 65 1.35 -0.42 -15.69
C GLN A 65 1.05 -1.88 -15.34
N VAL A 66 0.00 -2.14 -14.56
CA VAL A 66 -0.44 -3.51 -14.24
C VAL A 66 -0.82 -4.21 -15.53
N LYS A 67 -0.10 -5.28 -15.87
CA LYS A 67 -0.41 -6.15 -17.00
C LYS A 67 -1.05 -7.42 -16.45
N ILE A 68 -2.31 -7.64 -16.78
CA ILE A 68 -3.02 -8.90 -16.54
C ILE A 68 -3.33 -9.43 -17.93
N ASP A 69 -2.64 -10.50 -18.32
CA ASP A 69 -2.90 -11.25 -19.55
C ASP A 69 -3.90 -12.38 -19.26
#